data_AF-A0A4Y2B8N7-F1
#
_entry.id   AF-A0A4Y2B8N7-F1
#
_cell.length_a   1.000
_cell.length_b   1.000
_cell.length_c   1.000
_cell.angle_alpha   90.00
_cell.angle_beta   90.00
_cell.angle_gamma   90.00
#
_symmetry.space_group_name_H-M   'P 1'
#
loop_
_entity.id
_entity.type
_entity.pdbx_description
1 polymer ?
#
loop_
_entity_poly.entity_id
_entity_poly.type
_entity_poly.pdbx_seq_one_letter_code
_entity_poly.pdbx_strand_id
1 'polypeptide(L)'
;MNLSRAVGYIIRNEQRRTERSQETVQESTIRRRIRNEADNRRRPKRVCIRNDVEEHNCGTMSEQCGFCGAVYWKEEKNTAHKYTKCCHDGKVQLPAFPDAPELLKVFLTENSPDAKNYRQRIREYNSAFAFASMGAQIKPPRGTGPLHG
;
A
#
# COMPACT_ATOMS: atom_id res chain seq x y z
N MET A 1 -14.80 28.77 19.32
CA MET A 1 -15.14 29.15 17.92
C MET A 1 -16.33 30.11 17.96
N ASN A 2 -16.22 31.29 17.38
CA ASN A 2 -17.29 32.31 17.44
C ASN A 2 -18.48 31.91 16.53
N LEU A 3 -19.70 31.95 17.07
CA LEU A 3 -20.95 31.60 16.36
C LEU A 3 -21.12 32.38 15.05
N SER A 4 -20.71 33.65 15.02
CA SER A 4 -20.70 34.49 13.82
C SER A 4 -19.82 33.94 12.70
N ARG A 5 -18.70 33.28 13.02
CA ARG A 5 -17.82 32.63 12.03
C ARG A 5 -18.44 31.35 11.47
N ALA A 6 -19.20 30.62 12.30
CA ALA A 6 -19.88 29.40 11.89
C ALA A 6 -21.05 29.71 10.94
N VAL A 7 -21.89 30.69 11.28
CA VAL A 7 -22.98 31.16 10.40
C VAL A 7 -22.44 31.68 9.07
N GLY A 8 -21.38 32.50 9.10
CA GLY A 8 -20.75 32.96 7.87
C GLY A 8 -20.13 31.84 7.02
N TYR A 9 -19.70 30.73 7.62
CA TYR A 9 -19.24 29.56 6.87
C TYR A 9 -20.39 28.84 6.17
N ILE A 10 -21.53 28.67 6.84
CA ILE A 10 -22.72 27.99 6.28
C ILE A 10 -23.24 28.73 5.06
N ILE A 11 -23.44 30.06 5.18
CA ILE A 11 -23.95 30.91 4.09
C ILE A 11 -23.05 30.80 2.85
N ARG A 12 -21.73 30.89 3.03
CA ARG A 12 -20.76 30.75 1.94
C ARG A 12 -20.78 29.35 1.30
N ASN A 13 -21.13 28.32 2.05
CA ASN A 13 -21.14 26.95 1.55
C ASN A 13 -22.42 26.68 0.74
N GLU A 14 -23.56 27.24 1.15
CA GLU A 14 -24.82 27.21 0.39
C GLU A 14 -24.71 27.97 -0.93
N GLN A 15 -24.15 29.19 -0.92
CA GLN A 15 -23.90 29.96 -2.15
C GLN A 15 -23.05 29.18 -3.16
N ARG A 16 -21.98 28.51 -2.70
CA ARG A 16 -21.15 27.65 -3.57
C ARG A 16 -21.85 26.38 -4.06
N ARG A 17 -22.94 25.95 -3.42
CA ARG A 17 -23.73 24.79 -3.85
C ARG A 17 -24.71 25.21 -4.94
N THR A 18 -25.38 26.35 -4.79
CA THR A 18 -26.26 26.91 -5.81
C THR A 18 -25.50 27.27 -7.07
N GLU A 19 -24.33 27.93 -6.94
CA GLU A 19 -23.43 28.22 -8.07
C GLU A 19 -23.02 26.94 -8.82
N ARG A 20 -22.63 25.88 -8.09
CA ARG A 20 -22.26 24.59 -8.69
C ARG A 20 -23.42 23.84 -9.34
N SER A 21 -24.65 24.10 -8.94
CA SER A 21 -25.84 23.51 -9.55
C SER A 21 -26.20 24.18 -10.88
N GLN A 22 -25.71 25.40 -11.11
CA GLN A 22 -25.94 26.18 -12.32
C GLN A 22 -24.73 26.16 -13.28
N GLU A 23 -23.60 25.55 -12.87
CA GLU A 23 -22.39 25.40 -13.70
C GLU A 23 -22.68 24.56 -14.96
N THR A 24 -22.18 25.02 -16.10
CA THR A 24 -22.13 24.24 -17.35
C THR A 24 -21.04 23.17 -17.30
N VAL A 25 -21.14 22.16 -18.18
CA VAL A 25 -20.11 21.09 -18.28
C VAL A 25 -18.73 21.67 -18.58
N GLN A 26 -18.64 22.68 -19.46
CA GLN A 26 -17.37 23.33 -19.80
C GLN A 26 -16.75 24.05 -18.59
N GLU A 27 -17.53 24.81 -17.84
CA GLU A 27 -17.07 25.49 -16.61
C GLU A 27 -16.61 24.49 -15.55
N SER A 28 -17.33 23.38 -15.39
CA SER A 28 -16.96 22.31 -14.47
C SER A 28 -15.59 21.69 -14.82
N THR A 29 -15.29 21.54 -16.11
CA THR A 29 -14.02 21.01 -16.60
C THR A 29 -12.86 21.99 -16.38
N ILE A 30 -13.10 23.28 -16.60
CA ILE A 30 -12.12 24.34 -16.32
C ILE A 30 -11.80 24.38 -14.83
N ARG A 31 -12.83 24.36 -13.96
CA ARG A 31 -12.65 24.33 -12.50
C ARG A 31 -11.87 23.10 -12.04
N ARG A 32 -12.13 21.93 -12.64
CA ARG A 32 -11.38 20.69 -12.36
C ARG A 32 -9.92 20.81 -12.79
N ARG A 33 -9.64 21.39 -13.97
CA ARG A 33 -8.27 21.62 -14.46
C ARG A 33 -7.48 22.53 -13.51
N ILE A 34 -8.05 23.66 -13.11
CA ILE A 34 -7.42 24.62 -12.18
C ILE A 34 -7.11 23.94 -10.84
N ARG A 35 -8.05 23.15 -10.30
CA ARG A 35 -7.84 22.39 -9.07
C ARG A 35 -6.70 21.38 -9.22
N ASN A 36 -6.74 20.58 -10.29
CA ASN A 36 -5.71 19.58 -10.55
C ASN A 36 -4.33 20.22 -10.72
N GLU A 37 -4.24 21.39 -11.35
CA GLU A 37 -2.99 22.11 -11.51
C GLU A 37 -2.48 22.67 -10.16
N ALA A 38 -3.36 23.25 -9.35
CA ALA A 38 -3.03 23.70 -8.01
C ALA A 38 -2.57 22.54 -7.11
N ASP A 39 -3.27 21.40 -7.17
CA ASP A 39 -2.90 20.18 -6.44
C ASP A 39 -1.55 19.64 -6.94
N ASN A 40 -1.29 19.67 -8.26
CA ASN A 40 -0.02 19.24 -8.83
C ASN A 40 1.15 20.17 -8.45
N ARG A 41 0.89 21.48 -8.29
CA ARG A 41 1.87 22.46 -7.77
C ARG A 41 2.17 22.27 -6.28
N ARG A 42 1.16 21.89 -5.49
CA ARG A 42 1.30 21.59 -4.05
C ARG A 42 1.88 20.20 -3.79
N ARG A 43 1.69 19.28 -4.74
CA ARG A 43 2.22 17.93 -4.63
C ARG A 43 3.73 18.05 -4.51
N PRO A 44 4.34 17.52 -3.42
CA PRO A 44 5.78 17.45 -3.36
C PRO A 44 6.24 16.71 -4.62
N LYS A 45 7.03 17.38 -5.46
CA LYS A 45 7.76 16.69 -6.52
C LYS A 45 8.45 15.53 -5.84
N ARG A 46 8.29 14.30 -6.34
CA ARG A 46 8.97 13.13 -5.78
C ARG A 46 10.40 13.55 -5.53
N VAL A 47 10.78 13.71 -4.26
CA VAL A 47 12.16 13.89 -3.90
C VAL A 47 12.79 12.62 -4.41
N CYS A 48 13.60 12.73 -5.46
CA CYS A 48 14.61 11.73 -5.71
C CYS A 48 15.50 11.81 -4.46
N ILE A 49 15.16 11.00 -3.46
CA ILE A 49 16.06 10.71 -2.38
C ILE A 49 17.27 10.16 -3.12
N ARG A 50 18.30 11.00 -3.27
CA ARG A 50 19.62 10.49 -3.62
C ARG A 50 19.93 9.59 -2.44
N ASN A 51 19.95 8.29 -2.71
CA ASN A 51 20.29 7.30 -1.72
C ASN A 51 21.81 7.39 -1.51
N ASP A 52 22.27 8.51 -0.96
CA ASP A 52 23.67 8.69 -0.51
C ASP A 52 23.80 8.07 0.89
N VAL A 53 23.14 6.92 1.10
CA VAL A 53 23.23 6.13 2.32
C VAL A 53 24.18 4.98 1.99
N GLU A 54 25.29 4.91 2.70
CA GLU A 54 26.20 3.77 2.58
C GLU A 54 25.46 2.47 2.90
N GLU A 55 25.65 1.45 2.06
CA GLU A 55 25.01 0.16 2.23
C GLU A 55 25.54 -0.52 3.49
N HIS A 56 24.69 -0.67 4.52
CA HIS A 56 25.03 -1.47 5.69
C HIS A 56 24.96 -2.96 5.36
N ASN A 57 26.10 -3.64 5.36
CA ASN A 57 26.19 -5.05 5.06
C ASN A 57 26.43 -5.87 6.33
N CYS A 58 25.39 -6.55 6.82
CA CYS A 58 25.46 -7.45 7.99
C CYS A 58 26.11 -8.83 7.69
N GLY A 59 26.64 -9.04 6.49
CA GLY A 59 27.20 -10.31 6.05
C GLY A 59 26.14 -11.39 5.75
N THR A 60 26.56 -12.66 5.83
CA THR A 60 25.68 -13.80 5.55
C THR A 60 24.81 -14.13 6.76
N MET A 61 23.54 -14.45 6.50
CA MET A 61 22.59 -14.93 7.50
C MET A 61 22.88 -16.41 7.78
N SER A 62 23.69 -16.71 8.80
CA SER A 62 24.19 -18.07 9.08
C SER A 62 23.73 -18.66 10.41
N GLU A 63 23.28 -17.83 11.34
CA GLU A 63 22.97 -18.26 12.70
C GLU A 63 21.54 -18.78 12.78
N GLN A 64 21.30 -19.96 13.34
CA GLN A 64 19.96 -20.55 13.39
C GLN A 64 19.38 -20.48 14.80
N CYS A 65 18.08 -20.17 14.89
CA CYS A 65 17.33 -20.27 16.13
C CYS A 65 17.14 -21.75 16.52
N GLY A 66 17.56 -22.12 17.73
CA GLY A 66 17.43 -23.50 18.24
C GLY A 66 16.00 -24.01 18.42
N PHE A 67 14.99 -23.14 18.41
CA PHE A 67 13.59 -23.54 18.59
C PHE A 67 12.83 -23.73 17.28
N CYS A 68 12.97 -22.80 16.33
CA CYS A 68 12.17 -22.78 15.10
C CYS A 68 13.01 -22.90 13.81
N GLY A 69 14.34 -22.95 13.91
CA GLY A 69 15.23 -23.03 12.75
C GLY A 69 15.32 -21.76 11.91
N ALA A 70 14.66 -20.66 12.30
CA ALA A 70 14.79 -19.38 11.62
C ALA A 70 16.25 -18.91 11.60
N VAL A 71 16.70 -18.38 10.46
CA VAL A 71 18.09 -17.95 10.25
C VAL A 71 18.23 -16.45 10.54
N TYR A 72 19.36 -16.06 11.11
CA TYR A 72 19.67 -14.75 11.67
C TYR A 72 21.05 -14.26 11.21
N TRP A 73 21.21 -12.93 11.21
CA TRP A 73 22.54 -12.32 11.20
C TRP A 73 23.13 -12.32 12.62
N LYS A 74 24.47 -12.34 12.69
CA LYS A 74 25.19 -12.31 13.99
C LYS A 74 24.86 -11.06 14.81
N GLU A 75 24.69 -9.93 14.13
CA GLU A 75 24.38 -8.62 14.74
C GLU A 75 22.95 -8.51 15.29
N GLU A 76 22.07 -9.46 14.98
CA GLU A 76 20.67 -9.42 15.44
C GLU A 76 20.45 -9.99 16.85
N LYS A 77 21.52 -10.41 17.52
CA LYS A 77 21.45 -10.82 18.92
C LYS A 77 21.01 -9.65 19.79
N ASN A 78 20.09 -9.90 20.72
CA ASN A 78 19.77 -8.90 21.74
C ASN A 78 20.93 -8.78 22.75
N THR A 79 20.80 -7.84 23.70
CA THR A 79 21.76 -7.65 24.80
C THR A 79 22.00 -8.91 25.64
N ALA A 80 21.00 -9.81 25.71
CA ALA A 80 21.09 -11.11 26.37
C ALA A 80 21.66 -12.23 25.47
N HIS A 81 22.23 -11.89 24.30
CA HIS A 81 22.80 -12.83 23.33
C HIS A 81 21.82 -13.88 22.78
N LYS A 82 20.51 -13.55 22.77
CA LYS A 82 19.42 -14.43 22.32
C LYS A 82 18.72 -13.91 21.07
N TYR A 83 18.22 -14.85 20.27
CA TYR A 83 17.36 -14.59 19.11
C TYR A 83 15.89 -14.68 19.48
N THR A 84 15.23 -13.52 19.58
CA THR A 84 13.85 -13.44 20.07
C THR A 84 12.84 -12.99 19.01
N LYS A 85 13.28 -12.48 17.85
CA LYS A 85 12.39 -11.93 16.82
C LYS A 85 11.52 -12.98 16.10
N CYS A 86 11.87 -14.26 16.14
CA CYS A 86 11.20 -15.31 15.36
C CYS A 86 10.10 -16.00 16.18
N CYS A 87 10.47 -16.64 17.28
CA CYS A 87 9.59 -17.45 18.13
C CYS A 87 9.53 -16.93 19.57
N HIS A 88 10.12 -15.77 19.84
CA HIS A 88 10.20 -15.19 21.18
C HIS A 88 10.78 -16.17 22.23
N ASP A 89 11.95 -16.77 21.94
CA ASP A 89 12.61 -17.76 22.81
C ASP A 89 11.75 -19.02 23.02
N GLY A 90 11.11 -19.50 21.94
CA GLY A 90 10.27 -20.71 21.94
C GLY A 90 8.84 -20.51 22.47
N LYS A 91 8.45 -19.28 22.85
CA LYS A 91 7.08 -18.99 23.33
C LYS A 91 6.02 -19.04 22.23
N VAL A 92 6.41 -18.82 20.98
CA VAL A 92 5.53 -18.83 19.83
C VAL A 92 5.91 -20.00 18.92
N GLN A 93 4.98 -20.94 18.75
CA GLN A 93 5.09 -21.99 17.75
C GLN A 93 4.48 -21.50 16.44
N LEU A 94 5.33 -21.15 15.48
CA LEU A 94 4.88 -20.76 14.14
C LEU A 94 4.54 -22.02 13.34
N PRO A 95 3.37 -22.11 12.70
CA PRO A 95 3.08 -23.19 11.77
C PRO A 95 4.02 -23.11 10.57
N ALA A 96 4.34 -24.26 9.98
CA ALA A 96 5.09 -24.30 8.73
C ALA A 96 4.32 -23.57 7.63
N PHE A 97 5.03 -22.81 6.80
CA PHE A 97 4.42 -22.20 5.63
C PHE A 97 3.94 -23.29 4.67
N PRO A 98 2.77 -23.13 4.04
CA PRO A 98 2.36 -24.02 2.97
C PRO A 98 3.36 -23.92 1.82
N ASP A 99 3.51 -25.02 1.09
CA ASP A 99 4.34 -25.04 -0.10
C ASP A 99 3.89 -23.98 -1.10
N ALA A 100 4.88 -23.32 -1.71
CA ALA A 100 4.59 -22.41 -2.82
C ALA A 100 3.93 -23.18 -3.97
N PRO A 101 2.94 -22.58 -4.67
CA PRO A 101 2.36 -23.16 -5.87
C PRO A 101 3.44 -23.58 -6.88
N GLU A 102 3.27 -24.75 -7.49
CA GLU A 102 4.29 -25.35 -8.36
C GLU A 102 4.75 -24.43 -9.49
N LEU A 103 3.80 -23.73 -10.11
CA LEU A 103 4.09 -22.75 -11.16
C LEU A 103 5.05 -21.64 -10.69
N LEU A 104 4.88 -21.16 -9.45
CA LEU A 104 5.76 -20.16 -8.87
C LEU A 104 7.13 -20.73 -8.55
N LYS A 105 7.21 -22.00 -8.11
CA LYS A 105 8.49 -22.69 -7.91
C LYS A 105 9.26 -22.75 -9.22
N VAL A 106 8.64 -23.26 -10.29
CA VAL A 106 9.21 -23.33 -11.64
C VAL A 106 9.74 -21.97 -12.10
N PHE A 107 8.92 -20.93 -12.04
CA PHE A 107 9.34 -19.60 -12.48
C PHE A 107 10.47 -18.98 -11.64
N LEU A 108 10.58 -19.33 -10.36
CA LEU A 108 11.60 -18.78 -9.46
C LEU A 108 12.90 -19.58 -9.43
N THR A 109 12.88 -20.89 -9.73
CA THR A 109 14.06 -21.76 -9.56
C THR A 109 14.59 -22.34 -10.87
N GLU A 110 13.76 -22.61 -11.87
CA GLU A 110 14.21 -23.26 -13.10
C GLU A 110 15.00 -22.32 -14.02
N ASN A 111 15.80 -22.92 -14.92
CA ASN A 111 16.61 -22.19 -15.91
C ASN A 111 15.98 -22.11 -17.30
N SER A 112 14.68 -22.37 -17.42
CA SER A 112 13.94 -22.20 -18.68
C SER A 112 13.92 -20.73 -19.14
N PRO A 113 13.77 -20.48 -20.46
CA PRO A 113 13.64 -19.11 -20.99
C PRO A 113 12.51 -18.32 -20.32
N ASP A 114 11.39 -18.97 -20.04
CA ASP A 114 10.22 -18.36 -19.41
C ASP A 114 10.49 -18.00 -17.95
N ALA A 115 11.14 -18.88 -17.19
CA ALA A 115 11.51 -18.61 -15.80
C ALA A 115 12.51 -17.43 -15.70
N LYS A 116 13.46 -17.33 -16.64
CA LYS A 116 14.36 -16.17 -16.73
C LYS A 116 13.62 -14.88 -17.06
N ASN A 117 12.70 -14.91 -18.04
CA ASN A 117 11.87 -13.76 -18.38
C ASN A 117 11.03 -13.29 -17.18
N TYR A 118 10.41 -14.24 -16.47
CA TYR A 118 9.63 -13.96 -15.28
C TYR A 118 10.47 -13.28 -14.20
N ARG A 119 11.62 -13.84 -13.83
CA ARG A 119 12.50 -13.24 -12.81
C ARG A 119 13.01 -11.86 -13.19
N GLN A 120 13.36 -11.65 -14.46
CA GLN A 120 13.82 -10.35 -14.95
C GLN A 120 12.72 -9.29 -14.91
N ARG A 121 11.46 -9.68 -15.13
CA ARG A 121 10.31 -8.77 -15.24
C ARG A 121 9.31 -8.90 -14.09
N ILE A 122 9.69 -9.52 -12.97
CA ILE A 122 8.78 -9.85 -11.87
C ILE A 122 8.03 -8.62 -11.31
N ARG A 123 8.68 -7.45 -11.32
CA ARG A 123 8.05 -6.19 -10.89
C ARG A 123 6.94 -5.76 -11.83
N GLU A 124 7.10 -5.96 -13.13
CA GLU A 124 6.10 -5.62 -14.14
C GLU A 124 4.89 -6.55 -14.00
N TYR A 125 5.13 -7.86 -13.89
CA TYR A 125 4.07 -8.85 -13.64
C TYR A 125 3.30 -8.50 -12.36
N ASN A 126 3.99 -8.31 -11.22
CA ASN A 126 3.34 -7.96 -9.97
C ASN A 126 2.56 -6.63 -10.06
N SER A 127 3.06 -5.65 -10.81
CA SER A 127 2.38 -4.36 -11.00
C SER A 127 1.13 -4.50 -11.89
N ALA A 128 1.18 -5.33 -12.93
CA ALA A 128 0.04 -5.60 -13.80
C ALA A 128 -1.09 -6.31 -13.03
N PHE A 129 -0.75 -7.19 -12.09
CA PHE A 129 -1.72 -7.92 -11.26
C PHE A 129 -2.06 -7.22 -9.92
N ALA A 130 -1.42 -6.10 -9.59
CA ALA A 130 -1.64 -5.37 -8.33
C ALA A 130 -3.08 -4.85 -8.14
N PHE A 131 -3.86 -4.74 -9.22
CA PHE A 131 -5.24 -4.25 -9.20
C PHE A 131 -6.30 -5.36 -9.12
N ALA A 132 -5.91 -6.62 -9.03
CA ALA A 132 -6.86 -7.75 -9.09
C ALA A 132 -7.69 -7.99 -7.81
N SER A 133 -7.62 -7.11 -6.81
CA SER A 133 -8.44 -7.21 -5.58
C SER A 133 -9.33 -5.98 -5.38
N MET A 134 -10.33 -5.81 -6.25
CA MET A 134 -11.56 -5.12 -5.86
C MET A 134 -12.66 -6.16 -5.67
N GLY A 135 -12.60 -6.92 -4.57
CA GLY A 135 -13.75 -7.66 -4.09
C GLY A 135 -14.77 -6.66 -3.53
N ALA A 136 -15.66 -6.14 -4.37
CA ALA A 136 -16.80 -5.38 -3.87
C ALA A 136 -17.73 -6.35 -3.14
N GLN A 137 -17.67 -6.38 -1.80
CA GLN A 137 -18.79 -6.89 -1.03
C GLN A 137 -19.93 -5.87 -1.16
N ILE A 138 -20.75 -6.05 -2.20
CA ILE A 138 -22.01 -5.33 -2.34
C ILE A 138 -22.90 -5.79 -1.20
N LYS A 139 -22.82 -5.09 -0.06
CA LYS A 139 -23.88 -5.17 0.94
C LYS A 139 -25.06 -4.44 0.31
N PRO A 140 -26.21 -5.09 0.08
CA PRO A 140 -27.41 -4.37 -0.30
C PRO A 140 -27.68 -3.30 0.78
N PRO A 141 -28.11 -2.09 0.40
CA PRO A 141 -28.38 -1.03 1.36
C PRO A 141 -29.36 -1.55 2.42
N ARG A 142 -28.98 -1.40 3.69
CA ARG A 142 -29.87 -1.71 4.82
C ARG A 142 -30.81 -0.52 5.02
N GLY A 143 -32.09 -0.72 4.68
CA GLY A 143 -33.16 0.17 5.12
C GLY A 143 -33.92 0.85 3.98
N THR A 144 -35.10 0.30 3.73
CA THR A 144 -36.40 0.95 3.48
C THR A 144 -36.40 2.48 3.39
N GLY A 145 -36.38 3.00 2.16
CA GLY A 145 -36.95 4.30 1.80
C GLY A 145 -38.01 4.08 0.71
N PRO A 146 -39.10 4.87 0.64
CA PRO A 146 -40.22 4.54 -0.23
C PRO A 146 -39.86 4.72 -1.70
N LEU A 147 -40.18 3.72 -2.51
CA LEU A 147 -40.30 3.86 -3.96
C LEU A 147 -41.52 4.72 -4.24
N HIS A 148 -41.32 5.97 -4.64
CA HIS A 148 -42.33 6.71 -5.39
C HIS A 148 -42.09 6.43 -6.87
N GLY A 149 -43.11 5.84 -7.50
CA GLY A 149 -43.18 5.59 -8.94
C GLY A 149 -43.51 6.85 -9.74
#